data_AF-A0AAU3PAJ1-F1
#
_entry.id   AF-A0AAU3PAJ1-F1
#
_cell.length_a   1.000
_cell.length_b   1.000
_cell.length_c   1.000
_cell.angle_alpha   90.00
_cell.angle_beta   90.00
_cell.angle_gamma   90.00
#
_symmetry.space_group_name_H-M   'P 1'
#
loop_
_entity.id
_entity.type
_entity.pdbx_description
1 polymer ?
#
loop_
_entity_poly.entity_id
_entity_poly.type
_entity_poly.pdbx_seq_one_letter_code
_entity_poly.pdbx_strand_id
1 'polypeptide(L)'
;MGEDAALLAAAAISHYIGYARAAVDTGQQMIDGAGYLRAVVGADPRLRSIVAFLTSSSWERSELGLDHVFSEFGPAEPELVDTITYCDLTSSPVGDLADPADRLSAVLERYGPERVVFRAVSAARPELMARAARVRRRRAKTVVAKLS
;
A
#
# COMPACT_ATOMS: atom_id res chain seq x y z
N MET A 1 17.88 -4.85 1.26
CA MET A 1 17.22 -3.73 0.57
C MET A 1 18.35 -2.95 -0.06
N GLY A 2 18.48 -3.05 -1.39
CA GLY A 2 19.55 -2.42 -2.15
C GLY A 2 19.23 -0.95 -2.39
N GLU A 3 19.36 -0.51 -3.63
CA GLU A 3 19.17 0.88 -4.06
C GLU A 3 17.77 1.45 -3.72
N ASP A 4 16.73 0.61 -3.69
CA ASP A 4 15.35 1.05 -3.40
C ASP A 4 15.03 1.24 -1.90
N ALA A 5 16.02 1.10 -1.01
CA ALA A 5 15.78 1.19 0.44
C ALA A 5 15.23 2.57 0.86
N ALA A 6 15.82 3.64 0.32
CA ALA A 6 15.39 5.01 0.61
C ALA A 6 13.99 5.29 0.04
N LEU A 7 13.69 4.76 -1.15
CA LEU A 7 12.38 4.90 -1.78
C LEU A 7 11.27 4.21 -0.97
N LEU A 8 11.52 2.99 -0.50
CA LEU A 8 10.58 2.24 0.35
C LEU A 8 10.39 2.89 1.72
N ALA A 9 11.45 3.47 2.30
CA ALA A 9 11.34 4.24 3.54
C ALA A 9 10.50 5.51 3.33
N ALA A 10 10.70 6.23 2.23
CA ALA A 10 9.88 7.39 1.88
C ALA A 10 8.42 7.00 1.68
N ALA A 11 8.13 5.86 1.03
CA ALA A 11 6.78 5.34 0.88
C ALA A 11 6.15 4.98 2.24
N ALA A 12 6.90 4.30 3.12
CA ALA A 12 6.44 3.96 4.47
C ALA A 12 6.11 5.20 5.31
N ILE A 13 6.87 6.29 5.16
CA ILE A 13 6.58 7.56 5.85
C ILE A 13 5.35 8.24 5.25
N SER A 14 5.21 8.25 3.93
CA SER A 14 4.24 9.11 3.23
C SER A 14 2.90 8.46 2.92
N HIS A 15 2.76 7.13 3.02
CA HIS A 15 1.55 6.44 2.55
C HIS A 15 0.24 6.83 3.26
N TYR A 16 0.32 7.45 4.44
CA TYR A 16 -0.86 7.96 5.16
C TYR A 16 -1.20 9.43 4.87
N ILE A 17 -0.44 10.12 4.02
CA ILE A 17 -0.63 11.57 3.79
C ILE A 17 -2.00 11.90 3.17
N GLY A 18 -2.61 10.96 2.44
CA GLY A 18 -3.95 11.14 1.86
C GLY A 18 -5.09 11.26 2.88
N TYR A 19 -4.84 10.99 4.17
CA TYR A 19 -5.78 11.31 5.24
C TYR A 19 -5.81 12.80 5.60
N ALA A 20 -4.76 13.55 5.26
CA ALA A 20 -4.70 14.96 5.59
C ALA A 20 -5.74 15.73 4.78
N ARG A 21 -6.47 16.66 5.43
CA ARG A 21 -7.49 17.49 4.76
C ARG A 21 -6.98 18.21 3.51
N ALA A 22 -5.70 18.60 3.51
CA ALA A 22 -5.06 19.28 2.37
C ALA A 22 -4.74 18.35 1.19
N ALA A 23 -4.78 17.03 1.40
CA ALA A 23 -4.53 16.02 0.37
C ALA A 23 -5.82 15.44 -0.23
N VAL A 24 -6.95 15.52 0.49
CA VAL A 24 -8.23 14.96 0.03
C VAL A 24 -8.71 15.65 -1.24
N ASP A 25 -8.95 14.87 -2.28
CA ASP A 25 -9.45 15.32 -3.59
C ASP A 25 -10.53 14.37 -4.11
N THR A 26 -10.19 13.09 -4.28
CA THR A 26 -11.08 12.05 -4.79
C THR A 26 -11.84 11.31 -3.69
N GLY A 27 -11.38 11.42 -2.43
CA GLY A 27 -11.90 10.63 -1.31
C GLY A 27 -11.30 9.23 -1.22
N GLN A 28 -10.36 8.88 -2.10
CA GLN A 28 -9.56 7.66 -2.03
C GLN A 28 -8.14 8.03 -1.57
N GLN A 29 -7.80 7.68 -0.34
CA GLN A 29 -6.60 8.17 0.35
C GLN A 29 -5.27 7.80 -0.33
N MET A 30 -5.16 6.69 -1.04
CA MET A 30 -3.91 6.30 -1.71
C MET A 30 -3.67 7.16 -2.96
N ILE A 31 -4.72 7.38 -3.76
CA ILE A 31 -4.73 8.25 -4.94
C ILE A 31 -4.52 9.71 -4.50
N ASP A 32 -5.24 10.16 -3.47
CA ASP A 32 -5.15 11.51 -2.91
C ASP A 32 -3.74 11.78 -2.36
N GLY A 33 -3.15 10.81 -1.65
CA GLY A 33 -1.77 10.90 -1.18
C GLY A 33 -0.76 10.99 -2.32
N ALA A 34 -0.92 10.18 -3.37
CA ALA A 34 -0.06 10.24 -4.55
C ALA A 34 -0.21 11.56 -5.34
N GLY A 35 -1.44 12.09 -5.42
CA GLY A 35 -1.75 13.40 -5.99
C GLY A 35 -1.11 14.54 -5.21
N TYR A 36 -1.18 14.51 -3.88
CA TYR A 36 -0.54 15.50 -3.01
C TYR A 36 0.99 15.46 -3.15
N LEU A 37 1.58 14.27 -3.16
CA LEU A 37 3.01 14.08 -3.39
C LEU A 37 3.45 14.65 -4.76
N ARG A 38 2.59 14.58 -5.78
CA ARG A 38 2.82 15.23 -7.09
C ARG A 38 2.76 16.75 -6.97
N ALA A 39 1.63 17.27 -6.48
CA ALA A 39 1.28 18.68 -6.63
C ALA A 39 2.02 19.59 -5.63
N VAL A 40 2.29 19.11 -4.42
CA VAL A 40 2.83 19.93 -3.33
C VAL A 40 4.30 19.61 -3.05
N VAL A 41 4.65 18.33 -3.04
CA VAL A 41 6.02 17.89 -2.69
C VAL A 41 6.93 17.85 -3.93
N GLY A 42 6.36 17.67 -5.13
CA GLY A 42 7.16 17.45 -6.34
C GLY A 42 7.91 16.12 -6.32
N ALA A 43 7.32 15.10 -5.70
CA ALA A 43 7.98 13.83 -5.42
C ALA A 43 8.23 12.96 -6.66
N ASP A 44 9.21 12.08 -6.54
CA ASP A 44 9.59 11.08 -7.55
C ASP A 44 8.36 10.30 -8.08
N PRO A 45 8.20 10.14 -9.42
CA PRO A 45 7.16 9.32 -10.02
C PRO A 45 7.02 7.91 -9.42
N ARG A 46 8.13 7.25 -9.11
CA ARG A 46 8.14 5.90 -8.51
C ARG A 46 7.52 5.92 -7.11
N LEU A 47 7.84 6.93 -6.30
CA LEU A 47 7.25 7.09 -4.95
C LEU A 47 5.73 7.27 -5.04
N ARG A 48 5.29 8.15 -5.94
CA ARG A 48 3.86 8.40 -6.17
C ARG A 48 3.12 7.15 -6.65
N SER A 49 3.75 6.38 -7.54
CA SER A 49 3.24 5.10 -8.02
C SER A 49 3.09 4.08 -6.89
N ILE A 50 4.11 3.93 -6.03
CA ILE A 50 4.05 3.02 -4.88
C ILE A 50 2.91 3.39 -3.94
N VAL A 51 2.74 4.68 -3.62
CA VAL A 51 1.67 5.17 -2.74
C VAL A 51 0.30 4.93 -3.36
N ALA A 52 0.12 5.25 -4.66
CA ALA A 52 -1.15 5.05 -5.35
C ALA A 52 -1.57 3.58 -5.40
N PHE A 53 -0.64 2.62 -5.56
CA PHE A 53 -0.94 1.20 -5.74
C PHE A 53 -0.96 0.37 -4.43
N LEU A 54 -0.83 1.04 -3.28
CA LEU A 54 -0.74 0.37 -1.98
C LEU A 54 -2.05 -0.33 -1.58
N THR A 55 -1.90 -1.48 -0.90
CA THR A 55 -2.98 -2.23 -0.24
C THR A 55 -4.18 -2.45 -1.17
N SER A 56 -5.38 -2.00 -0.83
CA SER A 56 -6.63 -2.24 -1.54
C SER A 56 -6.93 -1.22 -2.65
N SER A 57 -6.02 -0.28 -2.92
CA SER A 57 -6.27 0.84 -3.84
C SER A 57 -6.75 0.40 -5.22
N SER A 58 -6.14 -0.65 -5.78
CA SER A 58 -6.53 -1.19 -7.10
C SER A 58 -7.96 -1.73 -7.16
N TRP A 59 -8.56 -2.07 -6.03
CA TRP A 59 -9.96 -2.50 -5.90
C TRP A 59 -10.86 -1.30 -5.56
N GLU A 60 -10.46 -0.45 -4.62
CA GLU A 60 -11.22 0.74 -4.23
C GLU A 60 -11.45 1.69 -5.41
N ARG A 61 -10.46 1.85 -6.29
CA ARG A 61 -10.56 2.72 -7.46
C ARG A 61 -11.76 2.37 -8.34
N SER A 62 -12.06 1.08 -8.52
CA SER A 62 -13.11 0.63 -9.43
C SER A 62 -14.49 0.83 -8.81
N GLU A 63 -14.61 0.68 -7.49
CA GLU A 63 -15.84 1.03 -6.77
C GLU A 63 -16.13 2.54 -6.78
N LEU A 64 -15.08 3.37 -6.87
CA LEU A 64 -15.17 4.83 -6.85
C LEU A 64 -15.16 5.47 -8.25
N GLY A 65 -15.06 4.69 -9.33
CA GLY A 65 -14.97 5.22 -10.70
C GLY A 65 -13.69 6.01 -11.00
N LEU A 66 -12.60 5.69 -10.28
CA LEU A 66 -11.33 6.42 -10.34
C LEU A 66 -10.30 5.76 -11.28
N ASP A 67 -10.73 4.90 -12.21
CA ASP A 67 -9.84 4.20 -13.13
C ASP A 67 -8.95 5.16 -13.93
N HIS A 68 -9.51 6.29 -14.38
CA HIS A 68 -8.77 7.30 -15.14
C HIS A 68 -7.68 7.96 -14.30
N VAL A 69 -8.00 8.45 -13.10
CA VAL A 69 -7.03 9.07 -12.17
C VAL A 69 -5.94 8.08 -11.77
N PHE A 70 -6.35 6.84 -11.45
CA PHE A 70 -5.43 5.79 -11.02
C PHE A 70 -4.40 5.44 -12.11
N SER A 71 -4.81 5.51 -13.38
CA SER A 71 -3.93 5.22 -14.52
C SER A 71 -2.74 6.19 -14.66
N GLU A 72 -2.87 7.42 -14.14
CA GLU A 72 -1.80 8.43 -14.17
C GLU A 72 -0.59 8.05 -13.32
N PHE A 73 -0.77 7.12 -12.37
CA PHE A 73 0.27 6.70 -11.44
C PHE A 73 0.93 5.37 -11.83
N GLY A 74 0.56 4.77 -12.97
CA GLY A 74 0.93 3.39 -13.29
C GLY A 74 1.52 3.16 -14.70
N PRO A 75 2.08 1.96 -14.93
CA PRO A 75 2.08 0.81 -14.01
C PRO A 75 3.12 0.92 -12.88
N ALA A 76 2.82 0.32 -11.71
CA ALA A 76 3.73 0.26 -10.58
C ALA A 76 4.68 -0.94 -10.65
N GLU A 77 5.85 -0.82 -10.01
CA GLU A 77 6.81 -1.91 -9.84
C GLU A 77 6.28 -2.94 -8.84
N PRO A 78 5.92 -4.17 -9.26
CA PRO A 78 5.20 -5.10 -8.41
C PRO A 78 5.97 -5.51 -7.15
N GLU A 79 7.30 -5.60 -7.23
CA GLU A 79 8.13 -5.98 -6.08
C GLU A 79 8.17 -4.91 -4.99
N LEU A 80 8.13 -3.64 -5.37
CA LEU A 80 8.08 -2.53 -4.42
C LEU A 80 6.70 -2.44 -3.77
N VAL A 81 5.63 -2.57 -4.55
CA VAL A 81 4.25 -2.61 -4.06
C VAL A 81 4.04 -3.79 -3.10
N ASP A 82 4.52 -4.98 -3.46
CA ASP A 82 4.52 -6.15 -2.56
C ASP A 82 5.20 -5.81 -1.22
N THR A 83 6.37 -5.18 -1.29
CA THR A 83 7.21 -4.90 -0.11
C THR A 83 6.54 -3.88 0.80
N ILE A 84 6.05 -2.76 0.26
CA ILE A 84 5.37 -1.76 1.09
C ILE A 84 4.03 -2.28 1.63
N THR A 85 3.30 -3.09 0.86
CA THR A 85 2.06 -3.75 1.33
C THR A 85 2.37 -4.71 2.48
N TYR A 86 3.46 -5.46 2.39
CA TYR A 86 3.92 -6.31 3.49
C TYR A 86 4.26 -5.48 4.74
N CYS A 87 4.96 -4.36 4.60
CA CYS A 87 5.28 -3.48 5.73
C CYS A 87 4.02 -2.92 6.39
N ASP A 88 3.06 -2.42 5.61
CA ASP A 88 1.76 -1.91 6.11
C ASP A 88 0.97 -3.01 6.84
N LEU A 89 0.91 -4.22 6.28
CA LEU A 89 0.16 -5.34 6.88
C LEU A 89 0.86 -6.02 8.06
N THR A 90 2.16 -5.78 8.26
CA THR A 90 2.92 -6.32 9.40
C THR A 90 3.21 -5.30 10.49
N SER A 91 2.66 -4.08 10.37
CA SER A 91 2.79 -3.03 11.36
C SER A 91 1.42 -2.68 11.94
N SER A 92 1.30 -2.74 13.26
CA SER A 92 0.12 -2.27 13.98
C SER A 92 0.08 -0.73 13.97
N PRO A 93 -1.08 -0.11 14.28
CA PRO A 93 -1.17 1.34 14.40
C PRO A 93 -0.24 1.96 15.46
N VAL A 94 0.23 1.17 16.43
CA VAL A 94 1.18 1.60 17.46
C VAL A 94 2.63 1.18 17.14
N GLY A 95 2.87 0.55 15.99
CA GLY A 95 4.20 0.16 15.51
C GLY A 95 4.65 -1.25 15.89
N ASP A 96 3.80 -2.04 16.54
CA ASP A 96 4.11 -3.42 16.89
C ASP A 96 4.02 -4.35 15.67
N LEU A 97 4.74 -5.46 15.71
CA LEU A 97 4.62 -6.50 14.68
C LEU A 97 3.23 -7.15 14.73
N ALA A 98 2.60 -7.27 13.55
CA ALA A 98 1.31 -7.92 13.38
C ALA A 98 1.38 -9.05 12.32
N ASP A 99 0.53 -10.06 12.45
CA ASP A 99 0.30 -10.97 11.33
C ASP A 99 -0.62 -10.30 10.29
N PRO A 100 -0.32 -10.39 8.97
CA PRO A 100 -1.16 -9.83 7.93
C PRO A 100 -2.60 -10.31 7.96
N ALA A 101 -2.88 -11.57 8.33
CA ALA A 101 -4.25 -12.06 8.40
C ALA A 101 -5.03 -11.36 9.51
N ASP A 102 -4.42 -11.19 10.68
CA ASP A 102 -5.01 -10.50 11.82
C ASP A 102 -5.19 -9.01 11.52
N ARG A 103 -4.21 -8.38 10.87
CA ARG A 103 -4.28 -6.98 10.46
C ARG A 103 -5.44 -6.73 9.50
N LEU A 104 -5.64 -7.62 8.52
CA LEU A 104 -6.76 -7.53 7.58
C LEU A 104 -8.10 -7.75 8.28
N SER A 105 -8.21 -8.74 9.18
CA SER A 105 -9.42 -8.93 9.99
C SER A 105 -9.76 -7.68 10.82
N ALA A 106 -8.76 -7.07 11.46
CA ALA A 106 -8.95 -5.84 12.23
C ALA A 106 -9.38 -4.63 11.37
N VAL A 107 -8.94 -4.56 10.09
CA VAL A 107 -9.45 -3.55 9.14
C VAL A 107 -10.93 -3.79 8.85
N LEU A 108 -11.33 -5.04 8.58
CA LEU A 108 -12.71 -5.38 8.28
C LEU A 108 -13.64 -5.21 9.49
N GLU A 109 -13.17 -5.46 10.71
CA GLU A 109 -13.95 -5.20 11.92
C GLU A 109 -14.13 -3.70 12.17
N ARG A 110 -13.10 -2.90 11.86
CA ARG A 110 -13.15 -1.43 12.00
C ARG A 110 -14.12 -0.78 11.01
N TYR A 111 -14.18 -1.28 9.79
CA TYR A 111 -14.99 -0.70 8.72
C TYR A 111 -16.13 -1.66 8.35
N GLY A 112 -17.39 -1.28 8.58
CA GLY A 112 -18.53 -2.14 8.21
C GLY A 112 -18.70 -2.35 6.68
N PRO A 113 -19.55 -3.31 6.27
CA PRO A 113 -19.72 -3.73 4.86
C PRO A 113 -20.20 -2.65 3.89
N GLU A 114 -20.82 -1.60 4.41
CA GLU A 114 -21.25 -0.45 3.61
C GLU A 114 -20.08 0.42 3.12
N ARG A 115 -18.89 0.28 3.71
CA ARG A 115 -17.71 1.08 3.37
C ARG A 115 -16.94 0.44 2.21
N VAL A 116 -16.50 1.29 1.26
CA VAL A 116 -15.67 0.88 0.11
C VAL A 116 -14.43 0.10 0.56
N VAL A 117 -13.73 0.57 1.60
CA VAL A 117 -12.56 -0.13 2.15
C VAL A 117 -12.87 -1.55 2.60
N PHE A 118 -14.05 -1.83 3.17
CA PHE A 118 -14.42 -3.18 3.58
C PHE A 118 -14.57 -4.10 2.36
N ARG A 119 -15.32 -3.67 1.35
CA ARG A 119 -15.58 -4.47 0.15
C ARG A 119 -14.29 -4.70 -0.65
N ALA A 120 -13.49 -3.66 -0.81
CA ALA A 120 -12.21 -3.71 -1.48
C ALA A 120 -11.20 -4.62 -0.74
N VAL A 121 -11.04 -4.48 0.59
CA VAL A 121 -10.15 -5.35 1.37
C VAL A 121 -10.65 -6.79 1.38
N SER A 122 -11.96 -7.01 1.46
CA SER A 122 -12.55 -8.35 1.38
C SER A 122 -12.24 -9.03 0.05
N ALA A 123 -12.40 -8.32 -1.07
CA ALA A 123 -12.08 -8.81 -2.41
C ALA A 123 -10.56 -8.98 -2.61
N ALA A 124 -9.75 -8.06 -2.08
CA ALA A 124 -8.30 -8.05 -2.24
C ALA A 124 -7.59 -9.08 -1.34
N ARG A 125 -8.24 -9.59 -0.29
CA ARG A 125 -7.63 -10.42 0.75
C ARG A 125 -6.75 -11.55 0.21
N PRO A 126 -7.17 -12.36 -0.78
CA PRO A 126 -6.31 -13.42 -1.33
C PRO A 126 -5.00 -12.88 -1.92
N GLU A 127 -5.07 -11.79 -2.68
CA GLU A 127 -3.88 -11.19 -3.31
C GLU A 127 -3.00 -10.47 -2.28
N LEU A 128 -3.59 -9.76 -1.30
CA LEU A 128 -2.82 -9.12 -0.22
C LEU A 128 -2.03 -10.15 0.61
N MET A 129 -2.63 -11.31 0.89
CA MET A 129 -1.93 -12.41 1.54
C MET A 129 -0.85 -13.01 0.63
N ALA A 130 -1.09 -13.12 -0.68
CA ALA A 130 -0.09 -13.57 -1.64
C ALA A 130 1.12 -12.62 -1.72
N ARG A 131 0.90 -11.30 -1.73
CA ARG A 131 1.94 -10.26 -1.64
C ARG A 131 2.82 -10.47 -0.42
N ALA A 132 2.20 -10.59 0.75
CA ALA A 132 2.91 -10.81 2.01
C ALA A 132 3.74 -12.12 1.99
N ALA A 133 3.18 -13.20 1.43
CA ALA A 133 3.88 -14.47 1.28
C ALA A 133 5.08 -14.38 0.32
N ARG A 134 4.97 -13.64 -0.79
CA ARG A 134 6.07 -13.40 -1.72
C ARG A 134 7.25 -12.70 -1.02
N VAL A 135 6.98 -11.66 -0.22
CA VAL A 135 8.01 -10.96 0.55
C VAL A 135 8.67 -11.87 1.59
N ARG A 136 7.87 -12.63 2.37
CA ARG A 136 8.39 -13.60 3.35
C ARG A 136 9.33 -14.62 2.69
N ARG A 137 8.95 -15.17 1.53
CA ARG A 137 9.81 -16.10 0.75
C ARG A 137 11.11 -15.46 0.29
N ARG A 138 11.08 -14.22 -0.23
CA ARG A 138 12.29 -13.48 -0.64
C ARG A 138 13.24 -13.28 0.55
N ARG A 139 12.71 -12.86 1.71
CA ARG A 139 13.51 -12.68 2.94
C ARG A 139 14.18 -13.99 3.38
N ALA A 140 13.46 -15.11 3.38
CA ALA A 140 14.02 -16.40 3.75
C ALA A 140 15.17 -16.84 2.81
N LYS A 141 15.01 -16.66 1.50
CA LYS A 141 16.06 -16.95 0.51
C LYS A 141 17.32 -16.11 0.74
N THR A 142 17.16 -14.82 1.07
CA THR A 142 18.31 -13.95 1.37
C THR A 142 19.05 -14.38 2.65
N VAL A 143 18.33 -14.85 3.68
CA VAL A 143 18.96 -15.35 4.91
C VAL A 143 19.76 -16.63 4.62
N VAL A 144 19.19 -17.57 3.87
CA VAL A 144 19.90 -18.80 3.47
C VAL A 144 21.14 -18.49 2.65
N ALA A 145 21.05 -17.57 1.68
CA ALA A 145 22.18 -17.17 0.84
C ALA A 145 23.30 -16.43 1.59
N LYS A 146 23.02 -15.83 2.76
CA LYS A 146 24.05 -15.19 3.62
C LYS A 146 24.72 -16.18 4.58
N LEU A 147 24.14 -17.37 4.76
CA LEU A 147 24.62 -18.41 5.66
C LEU A 147 25.32 -19.57 4.91
N SER A 148 25.36 -19.50 3.58
CA SER A 148 26.05 -20.45 2.69
C SER A 148 27.28 -19.79 2.09
#